data_AF-A0A423V9L8-F1
#
_entry.id   AF-A0A423V9L8-F1
#
_cell.length_a   1.000
_cell.length_b   1.000
_cell.length_c   1.000
_cell.angle_alpha   90.00
_cell.angle_beta   90.00
_cell.angle_gamma   90.00
#
_symmetry.space_group_name_H-M   'P 1'
#
loop_
_entity.id
_entity.type
_entity.pdbx_description
1 polymer ?
#
loop_
_entity_poly.entity_id
_entity_poly.type
_entity_poly.pdbx_seq_one_letter_code
_entity_poly.pdbx_strand_id
1 'polypeptide(L)' 'DKNKITTPVNWVPGDDVIVHPSVKNEQAKELFPEFRIVKPYLRFTPLAKEKATAGK' A
#
# COMPACT_ATOMS: atom_id res chain seq x y z
N ASP A 1 -4.59 2.98 14.86
CA ASP A 1 -4.28 2.15 13.67
C ASP A 1 -3.18 2.76 12.83
N LYS A 2 -1.99 2.14 12.77
CA LYS A 2 -0.80 2.69 12.08
C LYS A 2 -0.52 2.08 10.70
N ASN A 3 -1.16 0.97 10.35
CA ASN A 3 -0.87 0.26 9.10
C ASN A 3 -1.67 0.85 7.93
N LYS A 4 -1.02 1.63 7.07
CA LYS A 4 -1.61 2.20 5.84
C LYS A 4 -1.64 1.20 4.66
N ILE A 5 -0.87 0.12 4.78
CA ILE A 5 -0.70 -0.92 3.76
C ILE A 5 -0.85 -2.30 4.39
N THR A 6 -1.19 -3.27 3.56
CA THR A 6 -1.27 -4.69 3.93
C THR A 6 -0.57 -5.54 2.88
N THR A 7 0.14 -6.57 3.32
CA THR A 7 0.83 -7.52 2.43
C THR A 7 -0.12 -8.66 2.05
N PRO A 8 -0.23 -9.04 0.77
CA PRO A 8 -1.02 -10.21 0.37
C PRO A 8 -0.41 -11.52 0.88
N VAL A 9 -1.22 -12.58 0.91
CA VAL A 9 -0.84 -13.91 1.44
C VAL A 9 0.40 -14.53 0.76
N ASN A 10 0.62 -14.21 -0.53
CA ASN A 10 1.76 -14.68 -1.32
C ASN A 10 2.83 -13.60 -1.53
N TRP A 11 2.89 -12.58 -0.67
CA TRP A 11 3.86 -11.50 -0.83
C TRP A 11 5.29 -11.99 -0.62
N VAL A 12 6.19 -11.59 -1.52
CA VAL A 12 7.63 -11.81 -1.42
C VAL A 12 8.37 -10.47 -1.30
N PRO A 13 9.58 -10.42 -0.72
CA PRO A 13 10.35 -9.19 -0.62
C PRO A 13 10.66 -8.62 -2.01
N GLY A 14 10.03 -7.50 -2.35
CA GLY A 14 10.14 -6.86 -3.67
C GLY A 14 8.84 -6.82 -4.47
N ASP A 15 7.80 -7.56 -4.03
CA ASP A 15 6.48 -7.55 -4.66
C ASP A 15 5.62 -6.36 -4.20
N ASP A 16 4.55 -6.10 -4.95
CA ASP A 16 3.60 -5.03 -4.66
C ASP A 16 2.77 -5.32 -3.40
N VAL A 17 2.51 -4.27 -2.61
CA VAL A 17 1.62 -4.34 -1.44
C VAL A 17 0.27 -3.73 -1.72
N ILE A 18 -0.72 -4.08 -0.89
CA ILE A 18 -2.07 -3.57 -1.02
C ILE A 18 -2.24 -2.34 -0.13
N VAL A 19 -2.78 -1.26 -0.68
CA VAL A 19 -3.17 -0.08 0.11
C VAL A 19 -4.47 -0.38 0.83
N HIS A 20 -4.48 -0.18 2.15
CA HIS A 20 -5.67 -0.46 2.96
C HIS A 20 -6.82 0.48 2.54
N PRO A 21 -8.07 0.02 2.46
CA PRO A 21 -9.22 0.86 2.10
C PRO A 21 -9.45 2.04 3.06
N SER A 22 -8.90 1.98 4.28
CA SER A 22 -8.91 3.12 5.22
C SER A 22 -8.05 4.30 4.75
N VAL A 23 -7.15 4.11 3.78
CA VAL A 23 -6.33 5.19 3.21
C VAL A 23 -7.10 5.86 2.07
N LYS A 24 -7.39 7.15 2.24
CA LYS A 24 -8.02 7.98 1.21
C LYS A 24 -7.11 8.10 -0.01
N ASN A 25 -7.71 8.24 -1.19
CA ASN A 25 -6.98 8.37 -2.46
C ASN A 25 -5.97 9.52 -2.44
N GLU A 26 -6.29 10.64 -1.79
CA GLU A 26 -5.39 11.80 -1.69
C GLU A 26 -4.10 11.44 -0.95
N GLN A 27 -4.20 10.78 0.22
CA GLN A 27 -3.02 10.30 0.95
C GLN A 27 -2.29 9.20 0.19
N ALA A 28 -3.00 8.30 -0.47
CA ALA A 28 -2.38 7.26 -1.28
C ALA A 28 -1.60 7.87 -2.45
N LYS A 29 -2.09 8.94 -3.10
CA LYS A 29 -1.37 9.62 -4.18
C LYS A 29 -0.11 10.33 -3.68
N GLU A 30 -0.17 10.92 -2.49
CA GLU A 30 0.99 11.59 -1.88
C GLU A 30 2.06 10.60 -1.42
N LEU A 31 1.65 9.48 -0.81
CA LEU A 31 2.54 8.46 -0.28
C LEU A 31 3.06 7.50 -1.36
N PHE A 32 2.23 7.21 -2.34
CA PHE A 32 2.41 6.15 -3.34
C PHE A 32 2.00 6.67 -4.73
N PRO A 33 2.73 7.61 -5.34
CA PRO A 33 2.33 8.20 -6.62
C PRO A 33 2.13 7.14 -7.74
N GLU A 34 2.80 5.98 -7.62
CA GLU A 34 2.72 4.85 -8.56
C GLU A 34 1.74 3.73 -8.14
N PHE A 35 0.73 4.01 -7.30
CA PHE A 35 -0.27 2.98 -6.97
C PHE A 35 -1.20 2.68 -8.17
N ARG A 36 -1.47 1.40 -8.40
CA ARG A 36 -2.40 0.89 -9.41
C ARG A 36 -3.71 0.44 -8.77
N ILE A 37 -4.84 0.90 -9.32
CA ILE A 37 -6.18 0.51 -8.85
C ILE A 37 -6.63 -0.69 -9.67
N VAL A 38 -6.67 -1.87 -9.07
CA VAL A 38 -7.25 -3.07 -9.70
C VAL A 38 -8.75 -3.14 -9.40
N LYS A 39 -9.15 -2.78 -8.18
CA LYS A 39 -10.55 -2.63 -7.75
C LYS A 39 -10.68 -1.40 -6.85
N PRO A 40 -11.88 -0.81 -6.66
CA PRO A 40 -12.07 0.36 -5.80
C PRO A 40 -11.50 0.19 -4.38
N TYR A 41 -11.52 -1.06 -3.87
CA TYR A 41 -10.96 -1.48 -2.59
C TYR A 41 -9.62 -2.23 -2.68
N LEU A 42 -9.17 -2.61 -3.89
CA LEU A 42 -7.94 -3.39 -4.11
C LEU A 42 -6.98 -2.57 -4.95
N ARG A 43 -6.06 -1.91 -4.25
CA ARG A 43 -5.05 -1.05 -4.87
C ARG A 43 -3.70 -1.62 -4.53
N PHE A 44 -2.87 -1.79 -5.53
CA PHE A 44 -1.51 -2.25 -5.34
C PHE A 44 -0.56 -1.06 -5.46
N THR A 45 0.50 -1.06 -4.67
CA THR A 45 1.59 -0.11 -4.80
C THR A 45 2.91 -0.84 -4.63
N PRO A 46 3.92 -0.49 -5.43
CA PRO A 46 5.27 -0.94 -5.14
C PRO A 46 5.71 -0.34 -3.80
N LEU A 47 6.33 -1.15 -2.95
CA LEU A 47 6.94 -0.68 -1.71
C LEU A 47 8.21 0.10 -2.05
N ALA A 48 8.08 1.41 -2.27
CA ALA A 48 9.24 2.29 -2.15
C ALA A 48 9.79 2.15 -0.73
N LYS A 49 11.04 1.69 -0.63
CA LYS A 49 11.72 1.05 0.52
C LYS A 49 11.70 1.81 1.86
N GLU A 50 11.12 3.00 1.92
CA GLU A 50 11.21 3.92 3.06
C GLU A 50 9.96 3.98 3.96
N LYS A 51 8.78 3.53 3.49
CA LYS A 51 7.51 3.75 4.23
C LYS A 51 6.81 2.50 4.78
N ALA A 52 7.40 1.30 4.63
CA ALA A 52 6.85 0.05 5.18
C ALA A 52 7.03 -0.10 6.70
N THR A 53 7.79 0.79 7.34
CA THR A 53 8.00 0.81 8.79
C THR A 53 7.00 1.77 9.46
N ALA A 54 5.74 1.35 9.54
CA ALA A 54 4.77 2.02 10.41
C ALA A 54 3.74 1.02 10.92
N GLY A 55 4.19 0.18 11.84
CA GLY A 55 3.33 -0.81 12.49
C GLY A 55 4.01 -1.42 13.70
N LYS A 56 4.38 -0.58 14.67
CA LYS A 56 4.40 -0.99 16.07
C LYS A 56 3.15 -0.43 16.73
#